data_AF-A0A150QU30-F1
#
_entry.id   AF-A0A150QU30-F1
#
_cell.length_a   1.000
_cell.length_b   1.000
_cell.length_c   1.000
_cell.angle_alpha   90.00
_cell.angle_beta   90.00
_cell.angle_gamma   90.00
#
_symmetry.space_group_name_H-M   'P 1'
#
loop_
_entity.id
_entity.type
_entity.pdbx_description
1 polymer ?
#
loop_
_entity_poly.entity_id
_entity_poly.type
_entity_poly.pdbx_seq_one_letter_code
_entity_poly.pdbx_strand_id
1 'polypeptide(L)'
;MSDPDQLIPEESDPDQLIPEEEEDLLEWASMAKLYAVGYIRILAEAIKRGDADLQVDPVAWENTLIAIEEVMVEHIRGRLHGPTPITVEDIERMQRLRGLGSAALSGGERSPELCPLALRCMECLFGRDWKRAARVAAFYARALNQEFHPRSGT
;
A
#
# COMPACT_ATOMS: atom_id res chain seq x y z
N MET A 1 5.51 5.93 61.01
CA MET A 1 4.27 6.24 60.30
C MET A 1 4.60 6.14 58.82
N SER A 2 4.11 5.07 58.20
CA SER A 2 4.11 4.91 56.74
C SER A 2 2.73 5.36 56.26
N ASP A 3 2.65 6.24 55.27
CA ASP A 3 2.15 5.83 53.95
C ASP A 3 2.46 6.86 52.85
N PRO A 4 2.55 6.39 51.59
CA PRO A 4 3.18 7.07 50.47
C PRO A 4 2.12 7.59 49.47
N ASP A 5 2.26 8.81 48.99
CA ASP A 5 1.63 9.21 47.72
C ASP A 5 2.52 8.69 46.58
N GLN A 6 2.44 7.38 46.35
CA GLN A 6 2.78 6.80 45.07
C GLN A 6 1.68 7.20 44.09
N LEU A 7 2.01 8.15 43.21
CA LEU A 7 1.29 8.41 41.97
C LEU A 7 1.23 7.09 41.19
N ILE A 8 0.09 6.41 41.28
CA ILE A 8 -0.26 5.29 40.42
C ILE A 8 -0.28 5.85 39.00
N PRO A 9 0.42 5.25 38.02
CA PRO A 9 0.27 5.65 36.62
C PRO A 9 -1.19 5.44 36.23
N GLU A 10 -1.84 6.48 35.70
CA GLU A 10 -3.19 6.37 35.15
C GLU A 10 -3.23 5.15 34.22
N GLU A 11 -3.97 4.13 34.64
CA GLU A 11 -4.32 3.01 33.78
C GLU A 11 -5.10 3.61 32.62
N SER A 12 -4.50 3.59 31.42
CA SER A 12 -5.12 4.05 30.19
C SER A 12 -6.40 3.25 29.97
N ASP A 13 -7.55 3.93 30.04
CA ASP A 13 -8.86 3.36 29.84
C ASP A 13 -8.95 2.73 28.43
N PRO A 14 -9.19 1.41 28.31
CA PRO A 14 -9.26 0.72 27.01
C PRO A 14 -10.44 1.19 26.13
N ASP A 15 -11.35 2.00 26.69
CA ASP A 15 -12.50 2.58 26.00
C ASP A 15 -12.28 4.03 25.52
N GLN A 16 -11.03 4.55 25.53
CA GLN A 16 -10.73 5.79 24.79
C GLN A 16 -10.90 5.54 23.29
N LEU A 17 -12.08 5.89 22.79
CA LEU A 17 -12.41 5.97 21.37
C LEU A 17 -11.32 6.75 20.65
N ILE A 18 -10.76 6.15 19.59
CA ILE A 18 -9.86 6.84 18.67
C ILE A 18 -10.61 8.09 18.16
N PRO A 19 -10.00 9.29 18.19
CA PRO A 19 -10.62 10.47 17.59
C PRO A 19 -11.02 10.18 16.14
N GLU A 20 -12.21 10.59 15.70
CA GLU A 20 -12.76 10.32 14.35
C GLU A 20 -11.75 10.59 13.21
N GLU A 21 -10.96 11.66 13.33
CA GLU A 21 -9.90 12.00 12.37
C GLU A 21 -8.77 10.96 12.27
N GLU A 22 -8.43 10.29 13.38
CA GLU A 22 -7.42 9.23 13.42
C GLU A 22 -7.98 7.89 12.92
N GLU A 23 -9.28 7.63 13.15
CA GLU A 23 -9.99 6.48 12.57
C GLU A 23 -10.08 6.60 11.04
N ASP A 24 -10.48 7.77 10.53
CA ASP A 24 -10.52 8.08 9.09
C ASP A 24 -9.15 7.92 8.45
N LEU A 25 -8.09 8.41 9.10
CA LEU A 25 -6.71 8.29 8.62
C LEU A 25 -6.27 6.82 8.56
N LEU A 26 -6.62 6.02 9.57
CA LEU A 26 -6.27 4.59 9.62
C LEU A 26 -7.04 3.78 8.57
N GLU A 27 -8.34 4.04 8.39
CA GLU A 27 -9.16 3.38 7.38
C GLU A 27 -8.63 3.70 5.98
N TRP A 28 -8.44 4.99 5.67
CA TRP A 28 -7.87 5.42 4.41
C TRP A 28 -6.50 4.78 4.14
N ALA A 29 -5.60 4.79 5.13
CA ALA A 29 -4.26 4.22 4.98
C ALA A 29 -4.30 2.71 4.74
N SER A 30 -5.21 2.01 5.40
CA SER A 30 -5.40 0.57 5.24
C SER A 30 -5.91 0.23 3.83
N MET A 31 -6.87 1.01 3.32
CA MET A 31 -7.39 0.86 1.97
C MET A 31 -6.34 1.17 0.91
N ALA A 32 -5.59 2.27 1.06
CA ALA A 32 -4.50 2.63 0.16
C ALA A 32 -3.42 1.53 0.08
N LYS A 33 -3.00 0.98 1.23
CA LYS A 33 -2.06 -0.16 1.30
C LYS A 33 -2.58 -1.38 0.56
N LEU A 34 -3.85 -1.74 0.79
CA LEU A 34 -4.47 -2.91 0.17
C LEU A 34 -4.51 -2.75 -1.36
N TYR A 35 -4.97 -1.61 -1.87
CA TYR A 35 -5.02 -1.36 -3.31
C TYR A 35 -3.64 -1.30 -3.94
N ALA A 36 -2.68 -0.61 -3.31
CA ALA A 36 -1.31 -0.53 -3.83
C ALA A 36 -0.73 -1.92 -4.04
N VAL A 37 -0.80 -2.78 -3.04
CA VAL A 37 -0.28 -4.14 -3.15
C VAL A 37 -1.06 -4.98 -4.16
N GLY A 38 -2.37 -4.77 -4.29
CA GLY A 38 -3.20 -5.41 -5.31
C GLY A 38 -2.73 -5.06 -6.72
N TYR A 39 -2.61 -3.78 -7.05
CA TYR A 39 -2.15 -3.33 -8.37
C TYR A 39 -0.70 -3.69 -8.65
N ILE A 40 0.21 -3.52 -7.69
CA ILE A 40 1.61 -3.92 -7.81
C ILE A 40 1.70 -5.42 -8.17
N ARG A 41 0.92 -6.27 -7.50
CA ARG A 41 0.89 -7.70 -7.81
C ARG A 41 0.35 -7.98 -9.20
N ILE A 42 -0.78 -7.39 -9.58
CA ILE A 42 -1.42 -7.63 -10.90
C ILE A 42 -0.44 -7.25 -12.01
N LEU A 43 0.16 -6.07 -11.92
CA LEU A 43 1.14 -5.57 -12.87
C LEU A 43 2.37 -6.50 -12.98
N ALA A 44 2.96 -6.87 -11.83
CA ALA A 44 4.14 -7.74 -11.80
C ALA A 44 3.85 -9.13 -12.37
N GLU A 45 2.68 -9.72 -12.08
CA GLU A 45 2.25 -11.00 -12.66
C GLU A 45 2.05 -10.91 -14.18
N ALA A 46 1.44 -9.83 -14.67
CA ALA A 46 1.24 -9.62 -16.11
C ALA A 46 2.58 -9.46 -16.86
N ILE A 47 3.49 -8.65 -16.33
CA ILE A 47 4.82 -8.46 -16.91
C ILE A 47 5.61 -9.77 -16.91
N LYS A 48 5.58 -10.53 -15.81
CA LYS A 48 6.27 -11.83 -15.71
C LYS A 48 5.76 -12.84 -16.74
N ARG A 49 4.46 -12.80 -17.08
CA ARG A 49 3.87 -13.66 -18.11
C ARG A 49 4.09 -13.16 -19.54
N GLY A 50 4.55 -11.92 -19.70
CA GLY A 50 4.69 -11.28 -21.00
C GLY A 50 3.37 -10.81 -21.59
N ASP A 51 2.35 -10.55 -20.76
CA ASP A 51 1.02 -10.17 -21.22
C ASP A 51 1.07 -8.80 -21.95
N ALA A 52 0.33 -8.66 -23.04
CA ALA A 52 0.17 -7.35 -23.71
C ALA A 52 -0.69 -6.41 -22.86
N ASP A 53 -1.82 -6.92 -22.35
CA ASP A 53 -2.69 -6.24 -21.40
C ASP A 53 -2.19 -6.45 -19.97
N LEU A 54 -1.82 -5.35 -19.31
CA LEU A 54 -1.28 -5.34 -17.95
C LEU A 54 -2.37 -5.32 -16.87
N GLN A 55 -3.64 -5.18 -17.24
CA GLN A 55 -4.83 -5.33 -16.39
C GLN A 55 -4.90 -4.35 -15.20
N VAL A 56 -4.17 -3.25 -15.29
CA VAL A 56 -4.20 -2.14 -14.34
C VAL A 56 -4.49 -0.88 -15.14
N ASP A 57 -5.47 -0.10 -14.68
CA ASP A 57 -5.74 1.22 -15.26
C ASP A 57 -4.60 2.19 -14.90
N PRO A 58 -4.03 2.95 -15.86
CA PRO A 58 -2.92 3.87 -15.59
C PRO A 58 -3.24 4.98 -14.57
N VAL A 59 -4.49 5.45 -14.53
CA VAL A 59 -4.92 6.50 -13.58
C VAL A 59 -5.08 5.89 -12.19
N ALA A 60 -5.67 4.70 -12.09
CA ALA A 60 -5.76 3.95 -10.83
C ALA A 60 -4.38 3.64 -10.26
N TRP A 61 -3.41 3.29 -11.11
CA TRP A 61 -2.01 3.11 -10.73
C TRP A 61 -1.44 4.38 -10.11
N GLU A 62 -1.42 5.50 -10.83
CA GLU A 62 -0.84 6.76 -10.34
C GLU A 62 -1.48 7.22 -9.03
N ASN A 63 -2.81 7.27 -8.96
CA ASN A 63 -3.52 7.74 -7.77
C ASN A 63 -3.23 6.86 -6.55
N THR A 64 -3.20 5.53 -6.74
CA THR A 64 -2.95 4.60 -5.64
C THR A 64 -1.50 4.68 -5.16
N LEU A 65 -0.55 4.82 -6.09
CA LEU A 65 0.87 4.88 -5.74
C LEU A 65 1.23 6.23 -5.10
N ILE A 66 0.53 7.32 -5.43
CA ILE A 66 0.64 8.60 -4.70
C ILE A 66 0.07 8.45 -3.28
N ALA A 67 -1.12 7.87 -3.13
CA ALA A 67 -1.74 7.68 -1.82
C ALA A 67 -0.86 6.84 -0.88
N ILE A 68 -0.23 5.77 -1.39
CA ILE A 68 0.66 4.96 -0.54
C ILE A 68 1.95 5.68 -0.17
N GLU A 69 2.49 6.53 -1.05
CA GLU A 69 3.64 7.40 -0.70
C GLU A 69 3.26 8.34 0.46
N GLU A 70 2.06 8.93 0.44
CA GLU A 70 1.55 9.77 1.53
C GLU A 70 1.40 8.96 2.84
N VAL A 71 0.80 7.77 2.78
CA VAL A 71 0.71 6.85 3.94
C VAL A 71 2.08 6.54 4.53
N MET A 72 3.10 6.33 3.68
CA MET A 72 4.46 6.07 4.13
C MET A 72 5.09 7.30 4.79
N VAL A 73 4.84 8.51 4.29
CA VAL A 73 5.24 9.77 4.94
C VAL A 73 4.58 9.92 6.31
N GLU A 74 3.29 9.60 6.42
CA GLU A 74 2.55 9.65 7.67
C GLU A 74 3.07 8.64 8.71
N HIS A 75 3.54 7.49 8.24
CA HIS A 75 4.24 6.52 9.09
C HIS A 75 5.57 7.06 9.63
N ILE A 76 6.38 7.70 8.77
CA ILE A 76 7.65 8.32 9.20
C ILE A 76 7.41 9.46 10.21
N ARG A 77 6.31 10.19 10.05
CA ARG A 77 5.88 11.25 10.99
C ARG A 77 5.36 10.70 12.33
N GLY A 78 5.18 9.39 12.46
CA GLY A 78 4.64 8.75 13.66
C GLY A 78 3.12 8.93 13.82
N ARG A 79 2.41 9.41 12.79
CA ARG A 79 0.94 9.53 12.80
C ARG A 79 0.25 8.23 12.40
N LEU A 80 0.96 7.35 11.70
CA LEU A 80 0.50 6.00 11.40
C LEU A 80 1.48 4.98 11.94
N HIS A 81 0.97 3.99 12.65
CA HIS A 81 1.75 2.85 13.10
C HIS A 81 1.45 1.62 12.25
N GLY A 82 2.41 0.72 12.15
CA GLY A 82 2.30 -0.46 11.30
C GLY A 82 3.29 -1.52 11.72
N PRO A 83 3.04 -2.78 11.34
CA PRO A 83 3.88 -3.90 11.76
C PRO A 83 5.28 -3.88 11.12
N THR A 84 5.44 -3.15 10.02
CA THR A 84 6.73 -2.98 9.34
C THR A 84 7.20 -1.53 9.51
N PRO A 85 8.43 -1.31 10.00
CA PRO A 85 9.01 0.03 10.02
C PRO A 85 9.23 0.53 8.59
N ILE A 86 8.81 1.77 8.33
CA ILE A 86 8.99 2.44 7.05
C ILE A 86 10.09 3.48 7.15
N THR A 87 10.97 3.51 6.14
CA THR A 87 12.11 4.43 6.01
C THR A 87 11.97 5.34 4.79
N VAL A 88 12.78 6.39 4.71
CA VAL A 88 12.83 7.28 3.53
C VAL A 88 13.23 6.51 2.27
N GLU A 89 14.16 5.56 2.38
CA GLU A 89 14.57 4.72 1.24
C GLU A 89 13.42 3.85 0.70
N ASP A 90 12.47 3.47 1.56
CA ASP A 90 11.29 2.73 1.12
C ASP A 90 10.38 3.60 0.24
N ILE A 91 10.24 4.89 0.58
CA ILE A 91 9.49 5.86 -0.22
C ILE A 91 10.14 6.06 -1.58
N GLU A 92 11.45 6.25 -1.63
CA GLU A 92 12.20 6.37 -2.89
C GLU A 92 12.04 5.12 -3.77
N ARG A 93 12.03 3.94 -3.16
CA ARG A 93 11.77 2.68 -3.86
C ARG A 93 10.35 2.62 -4.41
N MET A 94 9.36 3.09 -3.65
CA MET A 94 7.97 3.18 -4.10
C MET A 94 7.80 4.17 -5.26
N GLN A 95 8.46 5.34 -5.19
CA GLN A 95 8.49 6.34 -6.25
C GLN A 95 9.10 5.80 -7.54
N ARG A 96 10.22 5.07 -7.42
CA ARG A 96 10.84 4.37 -8.55
C ARG A 96 9.88 3.34 -9.14
N LEU A 97 9.19 2.56 -8.31
CA LEU A 97 8.21 1.59 -8.77
C LEU A 97 7.07 2.27 -9.52
N ARG A 98 6.52 3.36 -8.97
CA ARG A 98 5.47 4.16 -9.61
C ARG A 98 5.89 4.56 -11.02
N GLY A 99 7.04 5.23 -11.17
CA GLY A 99 7.51 5.69 -12.48
C GLY A 99 7.71 4.55 -13.50
N LEU A 100 8.29 3.43 -13.08
CA LEU A 100 8.47 2.26 -13.95
C LEU A 100 7.14 1.62 -14.35
N GLY A 101 6.19 1.52 -13.42
CA GLY A 101 4.86 1.01 -13.70
C GLY A 101 4.10 1.89 -14.68
N SER A 102 4.16 3.21 -14.51
CA SER A 102 3.50 4.17 -15.40
C SER A 102 4.08 4.15 -16.81
N ALA A 103 5.40 3.99 -16.93
CA ALA A 103 6.04 3.79 -18.22
C ALA A 103 5.56 2.50 -18.89
N ALA A 104 5.50 1.39 -18.16
CA ALA A 104 5.02 0.10 -18.68
C ALA A 104 3.54 0.16 -19.11
N LEU A 105 2.69 0.83 -18.32
CA LEU A 105 1.27 0.99 -18.58
C LEU A 105 0.96 1.93 -19.75
N SER A 106 1.85 2.88 -20.03
CA SER A 106 1.74 3.79 -21.18
C SER A 106 2.29 3.19 -22.49
N GLY A 107 2.62 1.89 -22.50
CA GLY A 107 3.20 1.21 -23.68
C GLY A 107 4.70 1.41 -23.86
N GLY A 108 5.39 1.95 -22.86
CA GLY A 108 6.85 2.11 -22.86
C GLY A 108 7.60 0.80 -22.61
N GLU A 109 8.94 0.90 -22.62
CA GLU A 109 9.82 -0.25 -22.36
C GLU A 109 9.63 -0.76 -20.92
N ARG A 110 9.49 -2.09 -20.78
CA ARG A 110 9.32 -2.75 -19.49
C ARG A 110 10.68 -3.03 -18.89
N SER A 111 11.10 -2.20 -17.94
CA SER A 111 12.39 -2.37 -17.25
C SER A 111 12.47 -3.74 -16.56
N PRO A 112 13.60 -4.48 -16.70
CA PRO A 112 13.78 -5.77 -16.03
C PRO A 112 13.80 -5.65 -14.50
N GLU A 113 14.00 -4.44 -13.97
CA GLU A 113 14.00 -4.18 -12.53
C GLU A 113 12.58 -4.09 -11.93
N LEU A 114 11.54 -3.95 -12.75
CA LEU A 114 10.18 -3.67 -12.28
C LEU A 114 9.67 -4.81 -11.38
N CYS A 115 9.78 -6.07 -11.83
CA CYS A 115 9.35 -7.23 -11.05
C CYS A 115 10.09 -7.37 -9.70
N PRO A 116 11.44 -7.35 -9.63
CA PRO A 116 12.13 -7.44 -8.33
C PRO A 116 11.86 -6.22 -7.43
N LEU A 117 11.65 -5.02 -8.00
CA LEU A 117 11.27 -3.84 -7.22
C LEU A 117 9.86 -3.97 -6.64
N ALA A 118 8.89 -4.42 -7.45
CA ALA A 118 7.52 -4.68 -7.02
C ALA A 118 7.46 -5.62 -5.81
N LEU A 119 8.24 -6.69 -5.83
CA LEU A 119 8.34 -7.64 -4.70
C LEU A 119 8.83 -6.95 -3.42
N ARG A 120 9.92 -6.16 -3.52
CA ARG A 120 10.47 -5.44 -2.37
C ARG A 120 9.52 -4.38 -1.82
N CYS A 121 8.77 -3.70 -2.68
CA CYS A 121 7.76 -2.73 -2.25
C CYS A 121 6.58 -3.42 -1.54
N MET A 122 6.10 -4.57 -2.01
CA MET A 122 5.07 -5.34 -1.29
C MET A 122 5.57 -5.87 0.06
N GLU A 123 6.82 -6.34 0.11
CA GLU A 123 7.50 -6.74 1.34
C GLU A 123 7.63 -5.59 2.35
N CYS A 124 7.94 -4.39 1.88
CA CYS A 124 7.98 -3.19 2.72
C CYS A 124 6.60 -2.90 3.35
N LEU A 125 5.52 -2.96 2.57
CA LEU A 125 4.19 -2.59 3.06
C LEU A 125 3.58 -3.59 4.06
N PHE A 126 3.83 -4.89 3.88
CA PHE A 126 3.17 -5.95 4.67
C PHE A 126 4.14 -6.91 5.38
N GLY A 127 5.45 -6.63 5.33
CA GLY A 127 6.46 -7.46 5.97
C GLY A 127 6.40 -8.90 5.46
N ARG A 128 6.47 -9.87 6.38
CA ARG A 128 6.48 -11.30 6.06
C ARG A 128 5.18 -11.80 5.43
N ASP A 129 4.07 -11.10 5.66
CA ASP A 129 2.73 -11.52 5.22
C ASP A 129 2.38 -11.04 3.80
N TRP A 130 3.30 -10.33 3.14
CA TRP A 130 3.08 -9.72 1.83
C TRP A 130 2.52 -10.71 0.80
N LYS A 131 2.94 -11.98 0.79
CA LYS A 131 2.47 -12.97 -0.19
C LYS A 131 0.97 -13.23 -0.05
N ARG A 132 0.50 -13.34 1.20
CA ARG A 132 -0.90 -13.58 1.52
C ARG A 132 -1.70 -12.32 1.26
N ALA A 133 -1.26 -11.18 1.79
CA ALA A 133 -1.89 -9.88 1.60
C ALA A 133 -2.06 -9.57 0.11
N ALA A 134 -1.00 -9.74 -0.69
CA ALA A 134 -1.04 -9.45 -2.11
C ALA A 134 -2.00 -10.34 -2.90
N ARG A 135 -2.12 -11.63 -2.54
CA ARG A 135 -3.08 -12.51 -3.20
C ARG A 135 -4.51 -12.07 -2.95
N VAL A 136 -4.82 -11.70 -1.71
CA VAL A 136 -6.15 -11.21 -1.31
C VAL A 136 -6.43 -9.85 -1.94
N ALA A 137 -5.49 -8.91 -1.84
CA ALA A 137 -5.59 -7.58 -2.42
C ALA A 137 -5.82 -7.61 -3.94
N ALA A 138 -5.11 -8.49 -4.68
CA ALA A 138 -5.30 -8.60 -6.12
C ALA A 138 -6.69 -9.12 -6.52
N PHE A 139 -7.37 -9.88 -5.65
CA PHE A 139 -8.77 -10.26 -5.88
C PHE A 139 -9.68 -9.02 -5.82
N TYR A 140 -9.55 -8.20 -4.77
CA TYR A 140 -10.34 -6.98 -4.60
C TYR A 140 -10.03 -5.92 -5.68
N ALA A 141 -8.75 -5.69 -5.95
CA ALA A 141 -8.32 -4.73 -6.97
C ALA A 141 -8.82 -5.10 -8.38
N ARG A 142 -8.89 -6.40 -8.72
CA ARG A 142 -9.49 -6.83 -9.99
C ARG A 142 -10.99 -6.57 -10.04
N ALA A 143 -11.71 -6.80 -8.96
CA ALA A 143 -13.15 -6.54 -8.90
C ALA A 143 -13.45 -5.05 -9.11
N LEU A 144 -12.70 -4.15 -8.48
CA LEU A 144 -12.88 -2.70 -8.63
C LEU A 144 -12.46 -2.20 -10.01
N ASN A 145 -11.35 -2.70 -10.56
CA ASN A 145 -11.00 -2.37 -11.94
C ASN A 145 -12.12 -2.73 -12.91
N GLN A 146 -12.85 -3.84 -12.68
CA GLN A 146 -13.99 -4.20 -13.54
C GLN A 146 -15.21 -3.30 -13.34
N GLU A 147 -15.43 -2.81 -12.12
CA GLU A 147 -16.55 -1.92 -11.80
C GLU A 147 -16.33 -0.51 -12.37
N PHE A 148 -15.13 0.05 -12.20
CA PHE A 148 -14.82 1.44 -12.60
C PHE A 148 -14.22 1.56 -14.00
N HIS A 149 -13.59 0.49 -14.49
CA HIS A 149 -13.01 0.42 -15.82
C HIS A 149 -13.50 -0.86 -16.53
N PRO A 150 -14.83 -1.01 -16.71
CA PRO A 150 -15.37 -2.16 -17.40
C PRO A 150 -14.69 -2.26 -18.76
N ARG A 151 -14.13 -3.44 -19.07
CA ARG A 151 -13.63 -3.71 -20.41
C ARG A 151 -14.80 -3.51 -21.36
N SER A 152 -14.75 -2.45 -22.17
CA SER A 152 -15.64 -2.31 -23.31
C SER A 152 -15.39 -3.50 -24.24
N GLY A 153 -16.23 -4.51 -24.11
CA GLY A 153 -16.14 -5.77 -24.83
C GLY A 153 -17.41 -6.01 -25.63
N THR A 154 -17.24 -5.82 -26.95
CA THR A 154 -18.12 -6.15 -28.10
C THR A 154 -19.42 -5.38 -28.26
#